data_AF-A0A7Y5VRR0-F1
#
_entry.id   AF-A0A7Y5VRR0-F1
#
_cell.length_a   1.000
_cell.length_b   1.000
_cell.length_c   1.000
_cell.angle_alpha   90.00
_cell.angle_beta   90.00
_cell.angle_gamma   90.00
#
_symmetry.space_group_name_H-M   'P 1'
#
loop_
_entity.id
_entity.type
_entity.pdbx_description
1 polymer ?
#
loop_
_entity_poly.entity_id
_entity_poly.type
_entity_poly.pdbx_seq_one_letter_code
_entity_poly.pdbx_strand_id
1 'polypeptide(L)'
;MNEPSASWQLHALIMGLAPLLIASASCGPKKSPDPMQEFIARTDRQPPEGQPANWPEVKRLMARRAPTVGETAPDFTLTTRDGRTTITRSKFHPDRPLVLIFGSFT
;
A
#
# COMPACT_ATOMS: atom_id res chain seq x y z
N MET A 1 -73.75 13.28 50.36
CA MET A 1 -72.39 12.75 50.10
C MET A 1 -72.31 12.52 48.61
N ASN A 2 -71.48 13.32 47.94
CA ASN A 2 -71.43 13.49 46.48
C ASN A 2 -70.48 12.48 45.82
N GLU A 3 -70.87 11.91 44.67
CA GLU A 3 -69.97 11.51 43.56
C GLU A 3 -69.65 12.77 42.70
N PRO A 4 -68.66 12.83 41.73
CA PRO A 4 -68.18 11.74 40.87
C PRO A 4 -66.71 11.82 40.29
N SER A 5 -66.39 10.82 39.45
CA SER A 5 -65.59 10.89 38.19
C SER A 5 -64.04 10.78 38.17
N ALA A 6 -63.60 9.83 37.34
CA ALA A 6 -62.53 9.86 36.33
C ALA A 6 -61.30 10.78 36.51
N SER A 7 -60.10 10.25 36.30
CA SER A 7 -59.26 10.67 35.16
C SER A 7 -57.94 9.92 35.11
N TRP A 8 -57.44 9.84 33.88
CA TRP A 8 -56.20 9.27 33.41
C TRP A 8 -54.97 9.97 34.00
N GLN A 9 -53.81 9.31 33.83
CA GLN A 9 -52.41 9.74 34.09
C GLN A 9 -51.86 9.13 35.40
N LEU A 10 -50.93 8.18 35.34
CA LEU A 10 -49.52 8.47 35.04
C LEU A 10 -48.90 7.40 34.15
N HIS A 11 -48.58 7.80 32.92
CA HIS A 11 -47.43 7.27 32.21
C HIS A 11 -46.19 7.91 32.82
N ALA A 12 -45.28 7.15 33.41
CA ALA A 12 -43.86 7.47 33.42
C ALA A 12 -43.05 6.30 33.94
N LEU A 13 -41.91 6.09 33.27
CA LEU A 13 -40.71 5.47 33.82
C LEU A 13 -40.63 3.93 33.82
N ILE A 14 -40.59 3.33 32.63
CA ILE A 14 -39.62 2.25 32.39
C ILE A 14 -38.80 2.63 31.15
N MET A 15 -37.88 3.59 31.37
CA MET A 15 -36.71 3.82 30.52
C MET A 15 -35.75 2.63 30.72
N GLY A 16 -36.12 1.48 30.15
CA GLY A 16 -35.24 0.32 30.01
C GLY A 16 -34.25 0.60 28.87
N LEU A 17 -33.12 1.20 29.22
CA LEU A 17 -31.98 1.45 28.35
C LEU A 17 -31.46 0.12 27.78
N ALA A 18 -31.89 -0.25 26.58
CA ALA A 18 -31.22 -1.22 25.75
C ALA A 18 -30.62 -0.49 24.55
N PRO A 19 -29.38 0.02 24.63
CA PRO A 19 -28.68 0.40 23.42
C PRO A 19 -28.34 -0.90 22.68
N LEU A 20 -29.18 -1.22 21.71
CA LEU A 20 -28.93 -2.23 20.71
C LEU A 20 -27.63 -1.81 19.99
N LEU A 21 -26.53 -2.46 20.35
CA LEU A 21 -25.23 -2.30 19.70
C LEU A 21 -25.38 -2.76 18.25
N ILE A 22 -25.68 -1.82 17.36
CA ILE A 22 -25.59 -2.02 15.92
C ILE A 22 -24.11 -2.18 15.60
N ALA A 23 -23.65 -3.43 15.50
CA ALA A 23 -22.36 -3.77 14.93
C ALA A 23 -22.40 -3.36 13.45
N SER A 24 -21.97 -2.13 13.15
CA SER A 24 -21.68 -1.71 11.78
C SER A 24 -20.52 -2.58 11.29
N ALA A 25 -20.83 -3.66 10.59
CA ALA A 25 -19.89 -4.36 9.73
C ALA A 25 -19.46 -3.37 8.65
N SER A 26 -18.44 -2.57 8.97
CA SER A 26 -17.75 -1.70 8.03
C SER A 26 -16.96 -2.58 7.08
N CYS A 27 -17.66 -3.16 6.10
CA CYS A 27 -17.05 -3.61 4.86
C CYS A 27 -16.73 -2.37 4.02
N GLY A 28 -15.76 -1.59 4.48
CA GLY A 28 -15.11 -0.58 3.64
C GLY A 28 -14.41 -1.28 2.47
N PRO A 29 -14.22 -0.58 1.33
CA PRO A 29 -13.49 -1.14 0.20
C PRO A 29 -12.10 -1.57 0.67
N LYS A 30 -11.82 -2.88 0.63
CA LYS A 30 -10.46 -3.38 0.83
C LYS A 30 -9.62 -2.77 -0.28
N LYS A 31 -8.78 -1.78 0.04
CA LYS A 31 -7.74 -1.33 -0.89
C LYS A 31 -7.01 -2.58 -1.33
N SER A 32 -7.02 -2.85 -2.64
CA SER A 32 -6.22 -3.93 -3.20
C SER A 32 -4.80 -3.78 -2.66
N PRO A 33 -4.17 -4.85 -2.16
CA PRO A 33 -2.81 -4.77 -1.67
C PRO A 33 -1.92 -4.17 -2.74
N ASP A 34 -0.98 -3.32 -2.32
CA ASP A 34 0.04 -2.79 -3.20
C ASP A 34 0.71 -3.98 -3.92
N PRO A 35 0.80 -3.98 -5.26
CA PRO A 35 1.27 -5.13 -6.02
C PRO A 35 2.71 -5.54 -5.64
N MET A 36 3.52 -4.59 -5.19
CA MET A 36 4.85 -4.87 -4.65
C MET A 36 4.77 -5.64 -3.33
N GLN A 37 3.90 -5.20 -2.42
CA GLN A 37 3.70 -5.87 -1.13
C GLN A 37 3.13 -7.28 -1.32
N GLU A 38 2.21 -7.45 -2.27
CA GLU A 38 1.68 -8.78 -2.61
C GLU A 38 2.77 -9.70 -3.16
N PHE A 39 3.62 -9.19 -4.06
CA PHE A 39 4.76 -9.94 -4.57
C PHE A 39 5.70 -10.38 -3.44
N ILE A 40 6.11 -9.45 -2.57
CA ILE A 40 6.99 -9.75 -1.43
C ILE A 40 6.36 -10.81 -0.52
N ALA A 41 5.08 -10.65 -0.18
CA ALA A 41 4.37 -11.59 0.68
C ALA A 41 4.21 -12.98 0.04
N ARG A 42 4.04 -13.05 -1.29
CA ARG A 42 3.98 -14.31 -2.01
C ARG A 42 5.35 -15.01 -2.02
N THR A 43 6.43 -14.28 -2.32
CA THR A 43 7.79 -14.83 -2.36
C THR A 43 8.27 -15.28 -0.98
N ASP A 44 7.94 -14.53 0.08
CA ASP A 44 8.27 -14.91 1.47
C ASP A 44 7.62 -16.22 1.93
N ARG A 45 6.51 -16.65 1.30
CA ARG A 45 5.84 -17.92 1.61
C ARG A 45 6.43 -19.11 0.85
N GLN A 46 7.27 -18.86 -0.15
CA GLN A 46 7.88 -19.94 -0.93
C GLN A 46 9.01 -20.61 -0.14
N PRO A 47 9.24 -21.92 -0.34
CA PRO A 47 10.46 -22.57 0.10
C PRO A 47 11.71 -21.82 -0.43
N PRO A 48 12.86 -21.88 0.25
CA PRO A 48 14.08 -21.17 -0.16
C PRO A 48 14.49 -21.44 -1.62
N GLU A 49 14.22 -22.64 -2.14
CA GLU A 49 14.51 -23.02 -3.53
C GLU A 49 13.66 -22.26 -4.56
N GLY A 50 12.47 -21.78 -4.15
CA GLY A 50 11.57 -20.98 -4.98
C GLY A 50 11.86 -19.48 -4.92
N GLN A 51 12.78 -19.05 -4.05
CA GLN A 51 13.14 -17.65 -3.90
C GLN A 51 14.30 -17.28 -4.83
N PRO A 52 14.39 -16.02 -5.28
CA PRO A 52 15.58 -15.53 -5.97
C PRO A 52 16.85 -15.75 -5.13
N ALA A 53 17.97 -16.09 -5.77
CA ALA A 53 19.23 -16.39 -5.07
C ALA A 53 19.72 -15.27 -4.11
N ASN A 54 19.34 -14.02 -4.38
CA ASN A 54 19.64 -12.85 -3.57
C ASN A 54 18.39 -12.21 -2.94
N TRP A 55 17.37 -13.01 -2.61
CA TRP A 55 16.07 -12.53 -2.13
C TRP A 55 16.14 -11.48 -1.00
N PRO A 56 16.97 -11.64 0.05
CA PRO A 56 17.06 -10.63 1.11
C PRO A 56 17.44 -9.23 0.58
N GLU A 57 18.36 -9.19 -0.38
CA GLU A 57 18.80 -7.93 -0.99
C GLU A 57 17.72 -7.36 -1.92
N VAL A 58 17.12 -8.20 -2.76
CA VAL A 58 16.04 -7.78 -3.66
C VAL A 58 14.86 -7.20 -2.87
N LYS A 59 14.45 -7.87 -1.79
CA LYS A 59 13.39 -7.40 -0.89
C LYS A 59 13.74 -6.03 -0.29
N ARG A 60 14.99 -5.83 0.14
CA ARG A 60 15.47 -4.54 0.66
C ARG A 60 15.41 -3.44 -0.40
N LEU A 61 15.73 -3.74 -1.66
CA LEU A 61 15.66 -2.79 -2.77
C LEU A 61 14.21 -2.45 -3.13
N MET A 62 13.32 -3.45 -3.13
CA MET A 62 11.89 -3.30 -3.42
C MET A 62 11.13 -2.54 -2.34
N ALA A 63 11.55 -2.64 -1.08
CA ALA A 63 10.96 -1.91 0.04
C ALA A 63 11.30 -0.41 0.04
N ARG A 64 12.19 0.06 -0.85
CA ARG A 64 12.51 1.48 -0.97
C ARG A 64 11.31 2.25 -1.53
N ARG A 65 11.12 3.48 -1.06
CA ARG A 65 10.09 4.37 -1.61
C ARG A 65 10.36 4.66 -3.09
N ALA A 66 9.31 4.91 -3.85
CA ALA A 66 9.44 5.46 -5.18
C ALA A 66 10.08 6.87 -5.11
N PRO A 67 10.93 7.25 -6.09
CA PRO A 67 11.43 8.61 -6.19
C PRO A 67 10.28 9.58 -6.48
N THR A 68 10.38 10.80 -5.94
CA THR A 68 9.40 11.86 -6.20
C THR A 68 9.82 12.72 -7.39
N VAL A 69 8.87 13.37 -8.07
CA VAL A 69 9.19 14.32 -9.15
C VAL A 69 10.09 15.43 -8.61
N GLY A 70 11.16 15.75 -9.33
CA GLY A 70 12.18 16.73 -8.94
C GLY A 70 13.30 16.17 -8.07
N GLU A 71 13.19 14.93 -7.59
CA GLU A 71 14.30 14.26 -6.90
C GLU A 71 15.41 13.89 -7.88
N THR A 72 16.65 14.22 -7.53
CA THR A 72 17.83 13.90 -8.34
C THR A 72 17.99 12.38 -8.43
N ALA A 73 18.01 11.85 -9.65
CA ALA A 73 18.28 10.44 -9.89
C ALA A 73 19.68 10.04 -9.38
N PRO A 74 19.83 8.87 -8.73
CA PRO A 74 21.14 8.36 -8.31
C PRO A 74 22.12 8.24 -9.47
N ASP A 75 23.41 8.40 -9.18
CA ASP A 75 24.42 8.18 -10.21
C ASP A 75 24.60 6.68 -10.46
N PHE A 76 24.82 6.32 -11.72
CA PHE A 76 25.08 4.95 -12.14
C PHE A 76 26.09 4.94 -13.27
N THR A 77 26.74 3.80 -13.45
CA THR A 77 27.63 3.53 -14.57
C THR A 77 27.25 2.19 -15.19
N LEU A 78 26.89 2.20 -16.48
CA LEU A 78 26.45 1.01 -17.20
C LEU A 78 27.27 0.85 -18.47
N THR A 79 27.70 -0.38 -18.73
CA THR A 79 28.28 -0.75 -20.01
C THR A 79 27.17 -0.97 -21.03
N THR A 80 27.37 -0.43 -22.22
CA THR A 80 26.48 -0.66 -23.37
C THR A 80 26.50 -2.12 -23.81
N ARG A 81 25.44 -2.55 -24.51
CA ARG A 81 25.26 -3.96 -24.91
C ARG A 81 26.42 -4.50 -25.75
N ASP A 82 27.06 -3.66 -26.56
CA ASP A 82 28.20 -4.06 -27.39
C ASP A 82 29.54 -4.10 -26.62
N GLY A 83 29.54 -3.72 -25.33
CA GLY A 83 30.72 -3.67 -24.49
C GLY A 83 31.68 -2.52 -24.80
N ARG A 84 31.39 -1.68 -25.80
CA ARG A 84 32.35 -0.69 -26.33
C ARG A 84 32.32 0.62 -25.57
N THR A 85 31.15 0.96 -25.04
CA THR A 85 30.92 2.26 -24.39
C THR A 85 30.43 2.07 -22.97
N THR A 86 30.84 2.98 -22.09
CA THR A 86 30.35 3.08 -20.72
C THR A 86 29.60 4.39 -20.55
N ILE A 87 28.35 4.32 -20.07
CA ILE A 87 27.50 5.47 -19.80
C ILE A 87 27.49 5.71 -18.29
N THR A 88 27.96 6.89 -17.87
CA THR A 88 27.80 7.39 -16.50
C THR A 88 26.79 8.51 -16.49
N ARG A 89 25.74 8.42 -15.65
CA ARG A 89 24.64 9.41 -15.63
C ARG A 89 25.13 10.84 -15.39
N SER A 90 26.06 11.05 -14.47
CA SER A 90 26.65 12.36 -14.17
C SER A 90 27.46 12.98 -15.31
N LYS A 91 27.88 12.17 -16.29
CA LYS A 91 28.60 12.61 -17.49
C LYS A 91 27.70 12.74 -18.71
N PHE A 92 26.43 12.34 -18.59
CA PHE A 92 25.49 12.32 -19.69
C PHE A 92 24.82 13.68 -19.85
N HIS A 93 24.89 14.23 -21.07
CA HIS A 93 24.37 15.51 -21.55
C HIS A 93 23.27 16.16 -20.67
N PRO A 94 23.59 17.21 -19.87
CA PRO A 94 22.64 17.82 -18.95
C PRO A 94 21.50 18.57 -19.65
N ASP A 95 21.64 18.87 -20.94
CA ASP A 95 20.67 19.58 -21.77
C ASP A 95 19.60 18.67 -22.40
N ARG A 96 19.71 17.34 -22.21
CA ARG A 96 18.77 16.37 -22.81
C ARG A 96 18.11 15.49 -21.76
N PRO A 97 16.80 15.21 -21.89
CA PRO A 97 16.13 14.28 -21.00
C PRO A 97 16.68 12.87 -21.19
N LEU A 98 17.01 12.21 -20.07
CA LEU A 98 17.42 10.81 -20.02
C LEU A 98 16.25 9.95 -19.54
N VAL A 99 15.92 8.91 -20.31
CA VAL A 99 14.88 7.94 -19.96
C VAL A 99 15.54 6.62 -19.53
N LEU A 100 15.13 6.10 -18.37
CA LEU A 100 15.58 4.79 -17.86
C LEU A 100 14.46 3.77 -17.97
N ILE A 101 14.74 2.66 -18.64
CA ILE A 101 13.82 1.54 -18.79
C ILE A 101 14.49 0.32 -18.15
N PHE A 102 13.84 -0.22 -17.12
CA PHE A 102 14.30 -1.45 -16.45
C PHE A 102 13.56 -2.64 -17.03
N GLY A 103 14.31 -3.66 -17.42
CA GLY A 103 13.75 -4.90 -17.96
C GLY A 103 14.85 -5.92 -18.22
N SER A 104 14.44 -7.11 -18.62
CA SER A 104 15.30 -8.12 -19.19
C SER A 104 14.98 -8.29 -20.67
N PHE A 105 16.01 -8.53 -21.48
CA PHE A 105 15.85 -9.07 -22.82
C PHE A 105 16.43 -10.49 -22.79
N THR A 106 15.72 -11.43 -23.40
CA THR A 106 16.15 -12.83 -23.55
C THR A 106 16.46 -13.10 -25.01
#